data_AF-A0A3S9HJ86-F1
#
_entry.id   AF-A0A3S9HJ86-F1
#
_cell.length_a   1.000
_cell.length_b   1.000
_cell.length_c   1.000
_cell.angle_alpha   90.00
_cell.angle_beta   90.00
_cell.angle_gamma   90.00
#
_symmetry.space_group_name_H-M   'P 1'
#
loop_
_entity.id
_entity.type
_entity.pdbx_description
1 polymer ?
#
loop_
_entity_poly.entity_id
_entity_poly.type
_entity_poly.pdbx_seq_one_letter_code
_entity_poly.pdbx_strand_id
1 'polypeptide(L)'
;MSSIVTGAGIGSSASVISAGKTGLALINAIGKPKPETASDKSSKIDNSAGLAPSPKVADAPVKNASATVQLSDEAKATVERLQARDRQVRAHEQAHLAASGGLATSGASYTYQKGPDGVRYAVGGEVSIDVSPGSTPQETIARAITIRAAALAPADPSGPDRAIAAQASQMEQKARNELATQQQGQVETQPQNKSGKGAAAYAAVSESGKVEATRINNYA
;
A
#
# COMPACT_ATOMS: atom_id res chain seq x y z
N MET A 1 7.79 53.75 15.74
CA MET A 1 6.44 54.19 15.32
C MET A 1 5.60 52.94 15.21
N SER A 2 4.85 52.66 16.28
CA SER A 2 4.00 51.47 16.43
C SER A 2 2.63 51.75 15.83
N SER A 3 2.13 50.84 15.00
CA SER A 3 0.73 50.84 14.58
C SER A 3 0.17 49.44 14.74
N ILE A 4 -0.52 49.25 15.85
CA ILE A 4 -1.39 48.12 16.14
C ILE A 4 -2.72 48.41 15.43
N VAL A 5 -3.15 47.52 14.54
CA VAL A 5 -4.53 47.50 14.01
C VAL A 5 -5.33 46.50 14.85
N THR A 6 -6.22 47.06 15.66
CA THR A 6 -7.29 46.36 16.38
C THR A 6 -8.57 46.52 15.56
N GLY A 7 -9.23 45.42 15.25
CA GLY A 7 -10.56 45.41 14.61
C GLY A 7 -11.34 44.18 15.05
N ALA A 8 -12.20 44.38 16.05
CA ALA A 8 -13.19 43.43 16.53
C ALA A 8 -14.51 43.58 15.76
N GLY A 9 -15.27 42.49 15.66
CA GLY A 9 -16.73 42.54 15.46
C GLY A 9 -17.28 41.28 14.76
N ILE A 10 -17.79 40.31 15.51
CA ILE A 10 -19.20 40.07 15.91
C ILE A 10 -20.18 39.85 14.73
N GLY A 11 -20.91 38.73 14.73
CA GLY A 11 -22.07 38.54 13.85
C GLY A 11 -22.54 37.10 13.63
N SER A 12 -23.25 36.54 14.61
CA SER A 12 -24.07 35.32 14.52
C SER A 12 -25.16 35.37 13.42
N SER A 13 -25.49 34.22 12.83
CA SER A 13 -26.81 33.71 12.39
C SER A 13 -26.61 32.72 11.21
N ALA A 14 -27.34 31.63 11.00
CA ALA A 14 -28.39 30.92 11.72
C ALA A 14 -28.47 29.49 11.12
N SER A 15 -28.90 28.53 11.93
CA SER A 15 -29.30 27.19 11.52
C SER A 15 -30.48 27.21 10.54
N VAL A 16 -30.45 26.36 9.52
CA VAL A 16 -31.66 25.76 8.95
C VAL A 16 -31.48 24.25 8.85
N ILE A 17 -32.15 23.56 9.78
CA ILE A 17 -32.41 22.12 9.74
C ILE A 17 -33.68 21.97 8.91
N SER A 18 -33.56 21.38 7.71
CA SER A 18 -34.74 21.00 6.92
C SER A 18 -35.04 19.53 7.14
N ALA A 19 -35.97 19.28 8.07
CA ALA A 19 -36.64 17.99 8.23
C ALA A 19 -37.80 17.90 7.23
N GLY A 20 -37.76 16.91 6.34
CA GLY A 20 -38.84 16.55 5.42
C GLY A 20 -39.07 15.04 5.47
N LYS A 21 -40.25 14.67 5.95
CA LYS A 21 -40.68 13.35 6.41
C LYS A 21 -41.45 12.60 5.29
N THR A 22 -41.57 11.29 5.46
CA THR A 22 -42.61 10.37 4.92
C THR A 22 -42.55 9.93 3.45
N GLY A 23 -42.79 8.62 3.21
CA GLY A 23 -43.28 8.13 1.92
C GLY A 23 -42.94 6.68 1.58
N LEU A 24 -43.65 5.74 2.17
CA LEU A 24 -43.61 4.29 1.91
C LEU A 24 -44.24 3.95 0.53
N ALA A 25 -43.58 3.02 -0.18
CA ALA A 25 -44.00 2.13 -1.29
C ALA A 25 -45.33 2.34 -2.06
N LEU A 26 -45.26 2.23 -3.40
CA LEU A 26 -46.22 1.51 -4.24
C LEU A 26 -45.60 1.10 -5.61
N ILE A 27 -45.54 -0.22 -5.81
CA ILE A 27 -45.57 -1.01 -7.06
C ILE A 27 -46.14 -0.30 -8.30
N ASN A 28 -45.45 -0.43 -9.44
CA ASN A 28 -46.14 -0.54 -10.73
C ASN A 28 -45.33 -1.38 -11.74
N ALA A 29 -46.01 -2.38 -12.29
CA ALA A 29 -45.57 -3.25 -13.36
C ALA A 29 -46.17 -2.79 -14.71
N ILE A 30 -45.68 -3.39 -15.80
CA ILE A 30 -46.21 -3.47 -17.17
C ILE A 30 -45.53 -2.53 -18.19
N GLY A 31 -44.68 -3.13 -19.02
CA GLY A 31 -44.13 -2.54 -20.25
C GLY A 31 -43.05 -3.42 -20.88
N LYS A 32 -43.46 -4.44 -21.64
CA LYS A 32 -42.57 -5.35 -22.41
C LYS A 32 -41.75 -4.57 -23.46
N PRO A 33 -40.52 -5.02 -23.76
CA PRO A 33 -40.21 -5.24 -25.17
C PRO A 33 -39.65 -6.63 -25.52
N LYS A 34 -40.01 -6.98 -26.75
CA LYS A 34 -39.82 -8.17 -27.60
C LYS A 34 -38.36 -8.58 -27.81
N PRO A 35 -38.00 -9.88 -27.76
CA PRO A 35 -36.72 -10.38 -28.26
C PRO A 35 -36.81 -10.64 -29.77
N GLU A 36 -35.90 -10.04 -30.53
CA GLU A 36 -35.77 -10.31 -31.97
C GLU A 36 -34.85 -11.51 -32.20
N THR A 37 -35.41 -12.45 -32.95
CA THR A 37 -34.85 -13.72 -33.41
C THR A 37 -33.70 -13.50 -34.40
N ALA A 38 -32.49 -13.92 -34.04
CA ALA A 38 -31.41 -14.18 -34.99
C ALA A 38 -31.46 -15.66 -35.41
N SER A 39 -31.66 -15.88 -36.70
CA SER A 39 -31.79 -17.16 -37.36
C SER A 39 -30.41 -17.72 -37.70
N ASP A 40 -30.12 -18.91 -37.19
CA ASP A 40 -29.01 -19.77 -37.58
C ASP A 40 -29.32 -20.39 -38.96
N LYS A 41 -28.43 -20.17 -39.93
CA LYS A 41 -28.41 -20.90 -41.20
C LYS A 41 -26.97 -21.31 -41.49
N SER A 42 -26.63 -22.48 -40.98
CA SER A 42 -25.51 -23.30 -41.41
C SER A 42 -25.60 -23.58 -42.92
N SER A 43 -24.64 -23.06 -43.69
CA SER A 43 -24.39 -23.44 -45.08
C SER A 43 -22.95 -23.91 -45.22
N LYS A 44 -22.83 -25.21 -45.37
CA LYS A 44 -21.65 -26.00 -45.70
C LYS A 44 -21.25 -25.72 -47.16
N ILE A 45 -20.03 -25.21 -47.40
CA ILE A 45 -19.41 -25.20 -48.73
C ILE A 45 -17.88 -25.37 -48.60
N ASP A 46 -17.47 -26.63 -48.79
CA ASP A 46 -16.31 -27.17 -49.49
C ASP A 46 -15.19 -26.21 -49.95
N ASN A 47 -13.98 -26.46 -49.42
CA ASN A 47 -12.71 -25.94 -49.91
C ASN A 47 -12.07 -26.93 -50.88
N SER A 48 -11.81 -26.51 -52.12
CA SER A 48 -10.85 -27.18 -53.01
C SER A 48 -10.11 -26.17 -53.89
N ALA A 49 -8.87 -26.54 -54.20
CA ALA A 49 -7.76 -25.71 -54.65
C ALA A 49 -7.89 -25.08 -56.05
N GLY A 50 -7.08 -24.05 -56.31
CA GLY A 50 -6.61 -23.77 -57.68
C GLY A 50 -6.17 -22.34 -58.01
N LEU A 51 -4.85 -22.18 -58.17
CA LEU A 51 -4.14 -21.34 -59.17
C LEU A 51 -4.19 -19.80 -59.09
N ALA A 52 -2.98 -19.22 -58.92
CA ALA A 52 -2.60 -17.84 -59.23
C ALA A 52 -2.58 -17.58 -60.77
N PRO A 53 -2.50 -16.33 -61.29
CA PRO A 53 -1.31 -15.47 -61.14
C PRO A 53 -1.55 -13.93 -61.03
N SER A 54 -0.46 -13.23 -60.69
CA SER A 54 -0.27 -11.79 -60.47
C SER A 54 -0.74 -10.84 -61.59
N PRO A 55 -0.86 -9.53 -61.27
CA PRO A 55 0.00 -8.58 -61.98
C PRO A 55 0.73 -7.56 -61.08
N LYS A 56 1.94 -7.27 -61.55
CA LYS A 56 2.94 -6.29 -61.11
C LYS A 56 2.43 -4.89 -61.46
N VAL A 57 2.38 -3.95 -60.51
CA VAL A 57 2.26 -2.52 -60.82
C VAL A 57 3.18 -1.69 -59.95
N ALA A 58 4.18 -1.13 -60.63
CA ALA A 58 4.93 0.10 -60.42
C ALA A 58 5.28 0.57 -58.99
N ASP A 59 6.58 0.49 -58.74
CA ASP A 59 7.39 1.26 -57.82
C ASP A 59 7.19 2.78 -58.04
N ALA A 60 6.71 3.48 -57.01
CA ALA A 60 6.66 4.94 -56.96
C ALA A 60 7.47 5.40 -55.73
N PRO A 61 8.34 6.42 -55.85
CA PRO A 61 9.29 6.75 -54.81
C PRO A 61 8.56 7.34 -53.59
N VAL A 62 8.59 6.61 -52.47
CA VAL A 62 8.25 7.12 -51.14
C VAL A 62 9.25 8.22 -50.77
N LYS A 63 8.86 9.45 -51.09
CA LYS A 63 9.51 10.66 -50.62
C LYS A 63 9.40 10.65 -49.09
N ASN A 64 10.50 10.33 -48.42
CA ASN A 64 10.69 10.53 -46.98
C ASN A 64 10.55 12.03 -46.67
N ALA A 65 9.30 12.48 -46.57
CA ALA A 65 8.98 13.70 -45.86
C ALA A 65 9.05 13.32 -44.37
N SER A 66 10.09 13.80 -43.69
CA SER A 66 10.03 13.97 -42.24
C SER A 66 8.76 14.75 -41.94
N ALA A 67 7.70 14.04 -41.60
CA ALA A 67 6.42 14.59 -41.25
C ALA A 67 6.58 15.24 -39.88
N THR A 68 6.99 16.50 -39.88
CA THR A 68 6.70 17.41 -38.79
C THR A 68 5.18 17.52 -38.74
N VAL A 69 4.54 16.59 -38.02
CA VAL A 69 3.09 16.61 -37.80
C VAL A 69 2.82 17.91 -37.05
N GLN A 70 2.37 18.93 -37.77
CA GLN A 70 1.85 20.14 -37.15
C GLN A 70 0.56 19.72 -36.44
N LEU A 71 0.68 19.48 -35.14
CA LEU A 71 -0.45 19.18 -34.28
C LEU A 71 -1.35 20.42 -34.22
N SER A 72 -2.67 20.21 -34.32
CA SER A 72 -3.63 21.26 -33.97
C SER A 72 -3.46 21.64 -32.50
N ASP A 73 -3.98 22.80 -32.09
CA ASP A 73 -3.83 23.25 -30.70
C ASP A 73 -4.53 22.30 -29.71
N GLU A 74 -5.63 21.66 -30.12
CA GLU A 74 -6.29 20.60 -29.35
C GLU A 74 -5.42 19.35 -29.20
N ALA A 75 -4.69 19.00 -30.26
CA ALA A 75 -3.78 17.87 -30.24
C ALA A 75 -2.56 18.16 -29.35
N LYS A 76 -2.02 19.39 -29.36
CA LYS A 76 -0.97 19.83 -28.42
C LYS A 76 -1.44 19.77 -26.97
N ALA A 77 -2.61 20.31 -26.67
CA ALA A 77 -3.19 20.27 -25.32
C ALA A 77 -3.41 18.83 -24.83
N THR A 78 -3.74 17.91 -25.74
CA THR A 78 -3.87 16.48 -25.43
C THR A 78 -2.51 15.85 -25.11
N VAL A 79 -1.47 16.16 -25.89
CA VAL A 79 -0.11 15.69 -25.62
C VAL A 79 0.39 16.20 -24.26
N GLU A 80 0.19 17.48 -23.95
CA GLU A 80 0.60 18.07 -22.67
C GLU A 80 -0.08 17.37 -21.47
N ARG A 81 -1.37 17.06 -21.58
CA ARG A 81 -2.11 16.31 -20.55
C ARG A 81 -1.55 14.90 -20.36
N LEU A 82 -1.27 14.20 -21.46
CA LEU A 82 -0.71 12.85 -21.42
C LEU A 82 0.70 12.83 -20.83
N GLN A 83 1.52 13.82 -21.18
CA GLN A 83 2.85 14.00 -20.59
C GLN A 83 2.78 14.27 -19.08
N ALA A 84 1.86 15.14 -18.65
CA ALA A 84 1.66 15.40 -17.23
C ALA A 84 1.25 14.13 -16.48
N ARG A 85 0.33 13.35 -17.05
CA ARG A 85 -0.11 12.07 -16.47
C ARG A 85 1.03 11.05 -16.42
N ASP A 86 1.81 10.89 -17.48
CA ASP A 86 2.96 9.96 -17.51
C ASP A 86 3.96 10.29 -16.40
N ARG A 87 4.33 11.55 -16.24
CA ARG A 87 5.22 11.98 -15.15
C ARG A 87 4.66 11.64 -13.78
N GLN A 88 3.37 11.88 -13.56
CA GLN A 88 2.71 11.55 -12.29
C GLN A 88 2.69 10.05 -12.03
N VAL A 89 2.31 9.23 -13.01
CA VAL A 89 2.29 7.76 -12.89
C VAL A 89 3.68 7.24 -12.58
N ARG A 90 4.71 7.69 -13.31
CA ARG A 90 6.07 7.24 -13.07
C ARG A 90 6.58 7.62 -11.69
N ALA A 91 6.29 8.83 -11.23
CA ALA A 91 6.63 9.25 -9.88
C ALA A 91 5.88 8.42 -8.82
N HIS A 92 4.61 8.09 -9.07
CA HIS A 92 3.80 7.23 -8.21
C HIS A 92 4.44 5.84 -8.05
N GLU A 93 4.70 5.15 -9.17
CA GLU A 93 5.29 3.80 -9.13
C GLU A 93 6.72 3.81 -8.57
N GLN A 94 7.50 4.85 -8.88
CA GLN A 94 8.85 4.99 -8.34
C GLN A 94 8.84 5.14 -6.81
N ALA A 95 7.85 5.84 -6.25
CA ALA A 95 7.72 5.99 -4.80
C ALA A 95 7.43 4.63 -4.14
N HIS A 96 6.51 3.84 -4.69
CA HIS A 96 6.26 2.47 -4.22
C HIS A 96 7.52 1.60 -4.26
N LEU A 97 8.24 1.57 -5.39
CA LEU A 97 9.46 0.78 -5.53
C LEU A 97 10.55 1.20 -4.54
N ALA A 98 10.79 2.51 -4.41
CA ALA A 98 11.84 3.03 -3.54
C ALA A 98 11.59 2.69 -2.06
N ALA A 99 10.33 2.67 -1.64
CA ALA A 99 9.93 2.34 -0.27
C ALA A 99 9.70 0.83 -0.03
N SER A 100 9.74 0.00 -1.08
CA SER A 100 9.45 -1.45 -1.00
C SER A 100 10.42 -2.24 -0.12
N GLY A 101 11.63 -1.72 0.15
CA GLY A 101 12.60 -2.35 1.04
C GLY A 101 13.01 -3.77 0.61
N GLY A 102 12.96 -4.07 -0.69
CA GLY A 102 13.25 -5.40 -1.24
C GLY A 102 12.06 -6.37 -1.24
N LEU A 103 10.87 -5.94 -0.81
CA LEU A 103 9.63 -6.72 -0.89
C LEU A 103 8.92 -6.58 -2.24
N ALA A 104 9.42 -5.74 -3.15
CA ALA A 104 8.89 -5.67 -4.50
C ALA A 104 9.17 -6.99 -5.24
N THR A 105 8.11 -7.67 -5.70
CA THR A 105 8.22 -8.91 -6.47
C THR A 105 8.42 -8.67 -7.95
N SER A 106 8.15 -7.44 -8.41
CA SER A 106 8.35 -6.98 -9.78
C SER A 106 8.79 -5.51 -9.80
N GLY A 107 9.36 -5.08 -10.93
CA GLY A 107 9.53 -3.66 -11.22
C GLY A 107 8.19 -2.99 -11.52
N ALA A 108 8.21 -1.67 -11.70
CA ALA A 108 7.02 -0.91 -12.08
C ALA A 108 6.50 -1.39 -13.45
N SER A 109 5.22 -1.73 -13.48
CA SER A 109 4.48 -2.06 -14.70
C SER A 109 3.61 -0.87 -15.08
N TYR A 110 3.39 -0.65 -16.37
CA TYR A 110 2.70 0.53 -16.88
C TYR A 110 1.67 0.17 -17.94
N THR A 111 0.51 0.82 -17.86
CA THR A 111 -0.49 0.85 -18.93
C THR A 111 -0.33 2.13 -19.73
N TYR A 112 -0.36 2.01 -21.05
CA TYR A 112 -0.04 3.11 -21.96
C TYR A 112 -1.21 3.55 -22.82
N GLN A 113 -1.23 4.85 -23.14
CA GLN A 113 -2.08 5.43 -24.18
C GLN A 113 -1.21 6.08 -25.26
N LYS A 114 -1.58 5.88 -26.53
CA LYS A 114 -0.90 6.53 -27.67
C LYS A 114 -1.48 7.93 -27.88
N GLY A 115 -0.62 8.94 -27.94
CA GLY A 115 -0.98 10.32 -28.23
C GLY A 115 -1.14 10.60 -29.74
N PRO A 116 -1.69 11.76 -30.12
CA PRO A 116 -1.83 12.18 -31.52
C PRO A 116 -0.49 12.45 -32.21
N ASP A 117 0.59 12.59 -31.42
CA ASP A 117 1.98 12.64 -31.85
C ASP A 117 2.59 11.25 -32.15
N GLY A 118 1.84 10.17 -31.89
CA GLY A 118 2.28 8.80 -32.08
C GLY A 118 3.09 8.22 -30.92
N VAL A 119 3.37 9.00 -29.87
CA VAL A 119 4.13 8.58 -28.69
C VAL A 119 3.23 7.85 -27.69
N ARG A 120 3.78 6.91 -26.91
CA ARG A 120 3.06 6.22 -25.83
C ARG A 120 3.36 6.87 -24.49
N TYR A 121 2.32 7.19 -23.74
CA TYR A 121 2.37 7.81 -22.42
C TYR A 121 1.76 6.88 -21.38
N ALA A 122 2.41 6.72 -20.22
CA ALA A 122 1.87 5.93 -19.11
C ALA A 122 0.66 6.65 -18.51
N VAL A 123 -0.47 5.95 -18.45
CA VAL A 123 -1.73 6.47 -17.90
C VAL A 123 -2.15 5.76 -16.61
N GLY A 124 -1.52 4.62 -16.33
CA GLY A 124 -1.58 3.90 -15.07
C GLY A 124 -0.33 3.06 -14.89
N GLY A 125 -0.09 2.63 -13.66
CA GLY A 125 0.99 1.73 -13.32
C GLY A 125 0.69 1.00 -12.02
N GLU A 126 1.53 0.01 -11.72
CA GLU A 126 1.49 -0.72 -10.47
C GLU A 126 2.87 -1.31 -10.13
N VAL A 127 3.07 -1.56 -8.84
CA VAL A 127 4.22 -2.26 -8.28
C VAL A 127 3.71 -3.39 -7.42
N SER A 128 4.10 -4.63 -7.73
CA SER A 128 3.71 -5.78 -6.92
C SER A 128 4.60 -5.88 -5.67
N ILE A 129 3.98 -5.89 -4.49
CA ILE A 129 4.67 -6.03 -3.21
C ILE A 129 4.28 -7.38 -2.59
N ASP A 130 5.25 -8.12 -2.07
CA ASP A 130 5.00 -9.32 -1.29
C ASP A 130 4.38 -8.95 0.06
N VAL A 131 3.10 -9.27 0.20
CA VAL A 131 2.30 -9.01 1.40
C VAL A 131 2.21 -10.23 2.33
N SER A 132 3.07 -11.22 2.17
CA SER A 132 3.11 -12.40 3.04
C SER A 132 3.76 -12.08 4.40
N PRO A 133 3.32 -12.74 5.49
CA PRO A 133 3.98 -12.65 6.80
C PRO A 133 5.39 -13.25 6.75
N GLY A 134 6.20 -12.93 7.75
CA GLY A 134 7.52 -13.55 7.94
C GLY A 134 7.44 -14.90 8.64
N SER A 135 8.58 -15.57 8.79
CA SER A 135 8.67 -16.88 9.45
C SER A 135 8.50 -16.79 10.97
N THR A 136 8.72 -15.61 11.54
CA THR A 136 8.56 -15.33 12.97
C THR A 136 7.66 -14.10 13.18
N PRO A 137 7.06 -13.91 14.38
CA PRO A 137 6.31 -12.70 14.68
C PRO A 137 7.15 -11.42 14.52
N GLN A 138 8.42 -11.46 14.92
CA GLN A 138 9.36 -10.33 14.80
C GLN A 138 9.61 -9.97 13.33
N GLU A 139 9.86 -10.97 12.49
CA GLU A 139 10.01 -10.78 11.05
C GLU A 139 8.72 -10.27 10.41
N THR A 140 7.56 -10.79 10.84
CA THR A 140 6.25 -10.33 10.36
C THR A 140 6.00 -8.86 10.71
N ILE A 141 6.37 -8.41 11.92
CA ILE A 141 6.27 -6.99 12.30
C ILE A 141 7.13 -6.13 11.38
N ALA A 142 8.39 -6.52 11.15
CA ALA A 142 9.31 -5.78 10.28
C ALA A 142 8.81 -5.71 8.83
N ARG A 143 8.33 -6.83 8.29
CA ARG A 143 7.72 -6.90 6.96
C ARG A 143 6.47 -6.04 6.87
N ALA A 144 5.56 -6.14 7.84
CA ALA A 144 4.32 -5.36 7.87
C ALA A 144 4.58 -3.84 7.89
N ILE A 145 5.57 -3.38 8.66
CA ILE A 145 5.99 -1.97 8.67
C ILE A 145 6.47 -1.54 7.27
N THR A 146 7.30 -2.36 6.63
CA THR A 146 7.84 -2.09 5.29
C THR A 146 6.74 -2.09 4.23
N ILE A 147 5.83 -3.07 4.25
CA ILE A 147 4.67 -3.14 3.34
C ILE A 147 3.79 -1.90 3.49
N ARG A 148 3.47 -1.50 4.73
CA ARG A 148 2.69 -0.27 4.97
C ARG A 148 3.40 0.96 4.44
N ALA A 149 4.71 1.09 4.70
CA ALA A 149 5.50 2.23 4.24
C ALA A 149 5.51 2.30 2.71
N ALA A 150 5.72 1.17 2.03
CA ALA A 150 5.72 1.07 0.59
C ALA A 150 4.36 1.43 -0.02
N ALA A 151 3.27 0.92 0.55
CA ALA A 151 1.92 1.21 0.08
C ALA A 151 1.53 2.68 0.28
N LEU A 152 1.98 3.33 1.35
CA LEU A 152 1.69 4.76 1.61
C LEU A 152 2.75 5.72 1.06
N ALA A 153 3.73 5.23 0.30
CA ALA A 153 4.87 6.04 -0.15
C ALA A 153 4.52 7.17 -1.13
N PRO A 154 3.60 6.99 -2.12
CA PRO A 154 3.19 8.08 -2.98
C PRO A 154 2.48 9.19 -2.18
N ALA A 155 2.59 10.44 -2.65
CA ALA A 155 1.95 11.58 -2.00
C ALA A 155 0.41 11.49 -1.99
N ASP A 156 -0.18 10.81 -2.97
CA ASP A 156 -1.61 10.50 -3.06
C ASP A 156 -1.80 8.99 -3.28
N PRO A 157 -1.75 8.17 -2.23
CA PRO A 157 -1.90 6.72 -2.36
C PRO A 157 -3.32 6.39 -2.83
N SER A 158 -3.45 5.44 -3.77
CA SER A 158 -4.74 5.03 -4.33
C SER A 158 -5.59 4.22 -3.34
N GLY A 159 -6.82 3.87 -3.73
CA GLY A 159 -7.70 3.01 -2.94
C GLY A 159 -7.06 1.65 -2.60
N PRO A 160 -6.56 0.89 -3.61
CA PRO A 160 -5.80 -0.35 -3.39
C PRO A 160 -4.60 -0.19 -2.47
N ASP A 161 -3.82 0.89 -2.64
CA ASP A 161 -2.63 1.15 -1.81
C ASP A 161 -3.01 1.29 -0.34
N ARG A 162 -4.06 2.07 -0.05
CA ARG A 162 -4.57 2.22 1.32
C ARG A 162 -5.12 0.91 1.88
N ALA A 163 -5.71 0.05 1.04
CA ALA A 163 -6.18 -1.26 1.47
C ALA A 163 -5.01 -2.18 1.87
N ILE A 164 -3.92 -2.19 1.09
CA ILE A 164 -2.68 -2.93 1.42
C ILE A 164 -2.08 -2.39 2.73
N ALA A 165 -2.03 -1.06 2.90
CA ALA A 165 -1.54 -0.44 4.13
C ALA A 165 -2.37 -0.82 5.37
N ALA A 166 -3.70 -0.90 5.22
CA ALA A 166 -4.59 -1.37 6.28
C ALA A 166 -4.38 -2.85 6.61
N GLN A 167 -4.24 -3.70 5.58
CA GLN A 167 -3.92 -5.12 5.74
C GLN A 167 -2.58 -5.31 6.47
N ALA A 168 -1.55 -4.56 6.08
CA ALA A 168 -0.25 -4.59 6.75
C ALA A 168 -0.35 -4.16 8.22
N SER A 169 -1.17 -3.15 8.52
CA SER A 169 -1.40 -2.72 9.91
C SER A 169 -2.07 -3.80 10.76
N GLN A 170 -3.02 -4.55 10.20
CA GLN A 170 -3.64 -5.70 10.87
C GLN A 170 -2.62 -6.84 11.08
N MET A 171 -1.77 -7.10 10.08
CA MET A 171 -0.70 -8.09 10.17
C MET A 171 0.29 -7.76 11.29
N GLU A 172 0.72 -6.50 11.40
CA GLU A 172 1.60 -6.02 12.48
C GLU A 172 0.97 -6.22 13.86
N GLN A 173 -0.31 -5.87 14.02
CA GLN A 173 -1.04 -6.03 15.29
C GLN A 173 -1.14 -7.51 15.70
N LYS A 174 -1.48 -8.38 14.75
CA LYS A 174 -1.56 -9.82 14.99
C LYS A 174 -0.20 -10.38 15.44
N ALA A 175 0.87 -10.03 14.73
CA ALA A 175 2.21 -10.51 15.06
C ALA A 175 2.72 -9.96 16.41
N ARG A 176 2.38 -8.72 16.78
CA ARG A 176 2.67 -8.19 18.13
C ARG A 176 1.99 -8.98 19.24
N ASN A 177 0.72 -9.37 19.04
CA ASN A 177 0.00 -10.18 20.01
C ASN A 177 0.63 -11.57 20.15
N GLU A 178 0.98 -12.21 19.02
CA GLU A 178 1.69 -13.50 19.03
C GLU A 178 3.03 -13.43 19.75
N LEU A 179 3.80 -12.35 19.53
CA LEU A 179 5.08 -12.13 20.21
C LEU A 179 4.92 -12.00 21.73
N ALA A 180 3.87 -11.30 22.20
CA ALA A 180 3.59 -11.16 23.62
C ALA A 180 3.23 -12.50 24.28
N THR A 181 2.42 -13.33 23.63
CA THR A 181 2.08 -14.68 24.13
C THR A 181 3.30 -15.60 24.21
N GLN A 182 4.20 -15.54 23.22
CA GLN A 182 5.44 -16.33 23.24
C GLN A 182 6.37 -15.96 24.40
N GLN A 183 6.43 -14.68 24.77
CA GLN A 183 7.21 -14.24 25.92
C GLN A 183 6.63 -14.73 27.24
N GLN A 184 5.31 -14.77 27.38
CA GLN A 184 4.64 -15.26 28.60
C GLN A 184 4.85 -16.78 28.80
N GLY A 185 4.74 -17.58 27.74
CA GLY A 185 4.94 -19.04 27.82
C GLY A 185 6.39 -19.47 28.11
N GLN A 186 7.38 -18.63 27.77
CA GLN A 186 8.80 -18.89 28.08
C GLN A 186 9.16 -18.58 29.55
N VAL A 187 8.39 -17.75 30.25
CA VAL A 187 8.62 -17.44 31.67
C VAL A 187 8.13 -18.59 32.58
N GLU A 188 7.10 -19.33 32.17
CA GLU A 188 6.54 -20.45 32.96
C GLU A 188 7.36 -21.76 32.88
N THR A 189 8.28 -21.88 31.91
CA THR A 189 9.01 -23.14 31.65
C THR A 189 10.46 -23.16 32.15
N GLN A 190 10.90 -22.16 32.92
CA GLN A 190 12.17 -22.24 33.65
C GLN A 190 11.98 -23.05 34.95
N PRO A 191 12.55 -24.27 35.07
CA PRO A 191 12.53 -24.99 36.33
C PRO A 191 13.33 -24.17 37.34
N GLN A 192 12.60 -23.63 38.32
CA GLN A 192 13.14 -23.08 39.54
C GLN A 192 13.98 -24.17 40.21
N ASN A 193 15.28 -24.19 39.91
CA ASN A 193 16.24 -25.05 40.58
C ASN A 193 16.43 -24.47 41.99
N LYS A 194 15.46 -24.74 42.88
CA LYS A 194 15.54 -24.47 44.31
C LYS A 194 16.51 -25.46 44.95
N SER A 195 17.79 -25.38 44.58
CA SER A 195 18.88 -25.94 45.37
C SER A 195 19.46 -24.83 46.24
N GLY A 196 18.61 -24.27 47.11
CA GLY A 196 18.97 -23.31 48.15
C GLY A 196 19.27 -24.03 49.47
N LYS A 197 20.12 -25.07 49.45
CA LYS A 197 20.78 -25.56 50.68
C LYS A 197 21.89 -24.58 51.07
N GLY A 198 21.51 -23.46 51.67
CA GLY A 198 22.48 -22.42 52.08
C GLY A 198 22.03 -21.51 53.23
N ALA A 199 20.84 -21.71 53.81
CA ALA A 199 20.32 -20.86 54.90
C ALA A 199 20.47 -21.48 56.30
N ALA A 200 21.45 -22.36 56.52
CA ALA A 200 21.73 -22.98 57.82
C ALA A 200 23.06 -22.54 58.46
N ALA A 201 23.77 -21.55 57.88
CA ALA A 201 25.12 -21.19 58.32
C ALA A 201 25.23 -19.91 59.17
N TYR A 202 24.13 -19.19 59.47
CA TYR A 202 24.20 -17.92 60.21
C TYR A 202 23.67 -17.96 61.66
N ALA A 203 23.29 -19.13 62.19
CA ALA A 203 22.66 -19.25 63.51
C ALA A 203 23.53 -19.85 64.63
N ALA A 204 24.85 -20.05 64.42
CA ALA A 204 25.68 -20.82 65.36
C ALA A 204 27.00 -20.14 65.81
N VAL A 205 27.04 -18.81 65.97
CA VAL A 205 28.25 -18.15 66.51
C VAL A 205 28.01 -17.09 67.60
N SER A 206 26.80 -17.00 68.16
CA SER A 206 26.52 -16.11 69.30
C SER A 206 26.28 -16.89 70.59
N GLU A 207 27.13 -17.87 70.90
CA GLU A 207 27.07 -18.55 72.20
C GLU A 207 28.45 -19.09 72.60
N SER A 208 29.35 -18.19 72.99
CA SER A 208 30.43 -18.47 73.95
C SER A 208 31.33 -17.24 74.09
N GLY A 209 31.32 -16.61 75.27
CA GLY A 209 32.26 -15.52 75.54
C GLY A 209 31.92 -14.64 76.75
N LYS A 210 31.59 -15.24 77.91
CA LYS A 210 31.73 -14.56 79.21
C LYS A 210 33.00 -15.07 79.88
N VAL A 211 34.03 -14.23 79.93
CA VAL A 211 35.21 -14.18 80.84
C VAL A 211 36.21 -13.23 80.16
N GLU A 212 37.01 -12.38 80.78
CA GLU A 212 37.16 -11.84 82.12
C GLU A 212 38.01 -10.55 81.93
N ALA A 213 37.97 -9.67 82.92
CA ALA A 213 38.81 -8.49 83.03
C ALA A 213 40.31 -8.80 82.90
N THR A 214 41.11 -7.88 82.33
CA THR A 214 42.41 -7.39 82.89
C THR A 214 43.10 -6.36 81.97
N ARG A 215 43.26 -5.15 82.54
CA ARG A 215 44.36 -4.17 82.48
C ARG A 215 45.23 -3.95 81.21
N ILE A 216 45.27 -2.68 80.80
CA ILE A 216 46.45 -1.78 80.62
C ILE A 216 47.64 -2.30 79.79
N ASN A 217 47.94 -1.66 78.63
CA ASN A 217 49.17 -0.87 78.45
C ASN A 217 49.26 -0.07 77.13
N ASN A 218 49.86 1.11 77.29
CA ASN A 218 50.32 2.11 76.31
C ASN A 218 51.49 1.61 75.41
N TYR A 219 51.87 2.50 74.48
CA TYR A 219 53.00 2.59 73.53
C TYR A 219 52.54 2.36 72.07
N ALA A 220 52.73 3.27 71.11
CA ALA A 220 53.46 4.54 71.04
C ALA A 220 52.81 5.44 69.96
#